data_AF-A0A949PFY8-F1
#
_entry.id   AF-A0A949PFY8-F1
#
_cell.length_a   1.000
_cell.length_b   1.000
_cell.length_c   1.000
_cell.angle_alpha   90.00
_cell.angle_beta   90.00
_cell.angle_gamma   90.00
#
_symmetry.space_group_name_H-M   'P 1'
#
loop_
_entity.id
_entity.type
_entity.pdbx_description
1 polymer ?
#
loop_
_entity_poly.entity_id
_entity_poly.type
_entity_poly.pdbx_seq_one_letter_code
_entity_poly.pdbx_strand_id
1 'polypeptide(L)'
;MQAVIELRMNDVNIRRLKILDEVDTGKRPRSFQSIAYAGISPLLVELEPRAGGNFYLRLLSQLLTGHVGEARFMANPSISSSIERMIVLYHALRPDLSEEAAQFHFQIVRNLTVLTLSQVEGDMEIDPTFIATGRLGTAVDYITKASIAILQGSPD
;
A
#
# COMPACT_ATOMS: atom_id res chain seq x y z
N MET A 1 14.96 2.15 -16.51
CA MET A 1 14.59 2.19 -15.08
C MET A 1 13.15 2.68 -14.89
N GLN A 2 12.82 3.90 -15.35
CA GLN A 2 11.47 4.46 -15.20
C GLN A 2 10.34 3.56 -15.75
N ALA A 3 10.47 3.01 -16.95
CA ALA A 3 9.46 2.12 -17.54
C ALA A 3 9.19 0.83 -16.72
N VAL A 4 10.20 0.30 -16.02
CA VAL A 4 10.05 -0.89 -15.17
C VAL A 4 9.27 -0.54 -13.90
N ILE A 5 9.53 0.64 -13.34
CA ILE A 5 8.81 1.13 -12.17
C ILE A 5 7.34 1.35 -12.52
N GLU A 6 7.06 2.00 -13.65
CA GLU A 6 5.71 2.28 -14.14
C GLU A 6 4.93 0.98 -14.40
N LEU A 7 5.57 -0.02 -15.02
CA LEU A 7 4.95 -1.31 -15.29
C LEU A 7 4.61 -2.06 -13.98
N ARG A 8 5.56 -2.15 -13.04
CA ARG A 8 5.32 -2.80 -11.75
C ARG A 8 4.24 -2.08 -10.95
N MET A 9 4.21 -0.75 -11.00
CA MET A 9 3.18 0.02 -10.31
C MET A 9 1.80 -0.15 -10.96
N ASN A 10 1.75 -0.28 -12.29
CA ASN A 10 0.52 -0.58 -13.00
C ASN A 10 -0.04 -1.96 -12.60
N ASP A 11 0.81 -2.97 -12.45
CA ASP A 11 0.39 -4.30 -11.97
C ASP A 11 -0.16 -4.25 -10.54
N VAL A 12 0.51 -3.49 -9.65
CA VAL A 12 0.03 -3.23 -8.28
C VAL A 12 -1.34 -2.53 -8.32
N ASN A 13 -1.54 -1.55 -9.20
CA ASN A 13 -2.83 -0.86 -9.33
C ASN A 13 -3.94 -1.76 -9.86
N ILE A 14 -3.66 -2.59 -10.87
CA ILE A 14 -4.65 -3.52 -11.44
C ILE A 14 -5.16 -4.46 -10.33
N ARG A 15 -4.24 -4.98 -9.51
CA ARG A 15 -4.59 -5.82 -8.35
C ARG A 15 -5.39 -5.04 -7.31
N ARG A 16 -5.00 -3.81 -7.02
CA ARG A 16 -5.75 -2.93 -6.10
C ARG A 16 -7.17 -2.69 -6.60
N LEU A 17 -7.33 -2.27 -7.85
CA LEU A 17 -8.64 -1.99 -8.45
C LEU A 17 -9.54 -3.22 -8.41
N LYS A 18 -9.01 -4.42 -8.66
CA LYS A 18 -9.77 -5.67 -8.51
C LYS A 18 -10.31 -5.87 -7.09
N ILE A 19 -9.51 -5.57 -6.06
CA ILE A 19 -9.97 -5.64 -4.67
C ILE A 19 -11.05 -4.59 -4.40
N LEU A 20 -10.90 -3.38 -4.94
CA LEU A 20 -11.91 -2.33 -4.81
C LEU A 20 -13.22 -2.70 -5.52
N ASP A 21 -13.15 -3.37 -6.66
CA ASP A 21 -14.34 -3.89 -7.37
C ASP A 21 -15.07 -4.95 -6.53
N GLU A 22 -14.34 -5.78 -5.77
CA GLU A 22 -14.95 -6.71 -4.82
C GLU A 22 -15.70 -5.98 -3.69
N VAL A 23 -15.20 -4.82 -3.24
CA VAL A 23 -15.89 -3.99 -2.24
C VAL A 23 -17.15 -3.38 -2.83
N ASP A 24 -17.08 -2.80 -4.02
CA ASP A 24 -18.23 -2.13 -4.66
C ASP A 24 -19.32 -3.12 -5.07
N THR A 25 -18.95 -4.33 -5.49
CA THR A 25 -19.90 -5.41 -5.82
C THR A 25 -20.43 -6.16 -4.60
N GLY A 26 -20.02 -5.79 -3.38
CA GLY A 26 -20.46 -6.42 -2.14
C GLY A 26 -19.88 -7.81 -1.87
N LYS A 27 -18.92 -8.28 -2.69
CA LYS A 27 -18.18 -9.53 -2.45
C LYS A 27 -17.23 -9.41 -1.25
N ARG A 28 -16.84 -8.18 -0.92
CA ARG A 28 -16.03 -7.83 0.24
C ARG A 28 -16.75 -6.73 1.05
N PRO A 29 -16.71 -6.76 2.40
CA PRO A 29 -17.32 -5.71 3.22
C PRO A 29 -16.71 -4.34 2.95
N ARG A 30 -17.53 -3.28 2.98
CA ARG A 30 -17.04 -1.91 3.00
C ARG A 30 -16.59 -1.55 4.41
N SER A 31 -15.31 -1.74 4.71
CA SER A 31 -14.73 -1.52 6.05
C SER A 31 -13.27 -1.07 5.98
N PHE A 32 -12.73 -0.57 7.11
CA PHE A 32 -11.31 -0.20 7.21
C PHE A 32 -10.36 -1.36 6.92
N GLN A 33 -10.75 -2.59 7.30
CA GLN A 33 -10.00 -3.80 6.99
C GLN A 33 -9.87 -3.99 5.48
N SER A 34 -10.94 -3.81 4.72
CA SER A 34 -10.94 -3.96 3.26
C SER A 34 -10.11 -2.88 2.57
N ILE A 35 -10.15 -1.65 3.09
CA ILE A 35 -9.34 -0.54 2.58
C ILE A 35 -7.85 -0.80 2.87
N ALA A 36 -7.49 -1.16 4.10
CA ALA A 36 -6.12 -1.52 4.45
C ALA A 36 -5.62 -2.68 3.58
N TYR A 37 -6.45 -3.72 3.40
CA TYR A 37 -6.13 -4.85 2.53
C TYR A 37 -5.88 -4.43 1.08
N ALA A 38 -6.71 -3.55 0.51
CA ALA A 38 -6.49 -3.01 -0.84
C ALA A 38 -5.21 -2.17 -0.96
N GLY A 39 -4.78 -1.50 0.12
CA GLY A 39 -3.52 -0.77 0.17
C GLY A 39 -2.28 -1.66 0.26
N ILE A 40 -2.36 -2.74 1.05
CA ILE A 40 -1.23 -3.59 1.42
C ILE A 40 -1.05 -4.79 0.49
N SER A 41 -2.11 -5.58 0.28
CA SER A 41 -2.02 -6.88 -0.39
C SER A 41 -1.40 -6.80 -1.79
N PRO A 42 -1.73 -5.82 -2.64
CA PRO A 42 -1.12 -5.68 -3.96
C PRO A 42 0.40 -5.50 -3.93
N LEU A 43 0.97 -4.91 -2.87
CA LEU A 43 2.40 -4.69 -2.73
C LEU A 43 3.17 -5.95 -2.29
N LEU A 44 2.49 -6.93 -1.67
CA LEU A 44 3.14 -8.15 -1.19
C LEU A 44 3.71 -9.01 -2.33
N VAL A 45 3.14 -8.92 -3.54
CA VAL A 45 3.66 -9.61 -4.73
C VAL A 45 5.05 -9.12 -5.16
N GLU A 46 5.45 -7.94 -4.68
CA GLU A 46 6.75 -7.36 -4.97
C GLU A 46 7.86 -7.96 -4.09
N LEU A 47 7.49 -8.75 -3.07
CA LEU A 47 8.39 -9.55 -2.24
C LEU A 47 8.65 -10.95 -2.81
N GLU A 48 7.88 -11.40 -3.80
CA GLU A 48 8.08 -12.72 -4.43
C GLU A 48 9.43 -12.75 -5.16
N PRO A 49 10.22 -13.84 -5.09
CA PRO A 49 11.52 -13.93 -5.77
C PRO A 49 11.42 -13.69 -7.29
N ARG A 50 12.26 -12.81 -7.82
CA ARG A 50 12.36 -12.56 -9.28
C ARG A 50 13.80 -12.69 -9.76
N ALA A 51 13.97 -13.08 -11.03
CA ALA A 51 15.29 -13.23 -11.66
C ALA A 51 16.14 -11.94 -11.64
N GLY A 52 15.51 -10.77 -11.53
CA GLY A 52 16.19 -9.48 -11.39
C GLY A 52 16.43 -9.02 -9.95
N GLY A 53 15.97 -9.76 -8.94
CA GLY A 53 16.01 -9.36 -7.53
C GLY A 53 14.81 -8.52 -7.08
N ASN A 54 14.66 -8.42 -5.76
CA ASN A 54 13.59 -7.70 -5.08
C ASN A 54 14.18 -6.43 -4.47
N PHE A 55 14.05 -5.32 -5.19
CA PHE A 55 14.53 -4.00 -4.77
C PHE A 55 13.49 -2.89 -5.00
N TYR A 56 12.27 -3.28 -5.37
CA TYR A 56 11.26 -2.32 -5.82
C TYR A 56 10.64 -1.58 -4.66
N LEU A 57 10.39 -2.25 -3.54
CA LEU A 57 9.84 -1.59 -2.36
C LEU A 57 10.86 -0.63 -1.75
N ARG A 58 12.14 -1.00 -1.74
CA ARG A 58 13.24 -0.08 -1.41
C ARG A 58 13.29 1.13 -2.34
N LEU A 59 13.22 0.92 -3.65
CA LEU A 59 13.19 2.01 -4.62
C LEU A 59 11.98 2.93 -4.42
N LEU A 60 10.79 2.37 -4.20
CA LEU A 60 9.59 3.15 -3.86
C LEU A 60 9.78 3.96 -2.58
N SER A 61 10.37 3.36 -1.54
CA SER A 61 10.61 4.07 -0.28
C SER A 61 11.53 5.29 -0.46
N GLN A 62 12.60 5.16 -1.26
CA GLN A 62 13.49 6.27 -1.57
C GLN A 62 12.76 7.40 -2.32
N LEU A 63 11.86 7.03 -3.22
CA LEU A 63 11.09 7.98 -4.00
C LEU A 63 9.99 8.68 -3.19
N LEU A 64 9.44 8.02 -2.17
CA LEU A 64 8.52 8.66 -1.21
C LEU A 64 9.25 9.64 -0.28
N THR A 65 10.53 9.38 0.04
CA THR A 65 11.35 10.33 0.82
C THR A 65 11.89 11.49 -0.02
N GLY A 66 11.89 11.37 -1.35
CA GLY A 66 12.32 12.41 -2.28
C GLY A 66 11.12 13.21 -2.82
N HIS A 67 11.02 14.49 -2.48
CA HIS A 67 9.91 15.38 -2.86
C HIS A 67 9.53 15.36 -4.36
N VAL A 68 10.47 15.09 -5.27
CA VAL A 68 10.25 15.03 -6.73
C VAL A 68 9.74 13.66 -7.20
N GLY A 69 10.05 12.58 -6.48
CA GLY A 69 9.65 11.23 -6.81
C GLY A 69 8.14 11.04 -6.64
N GLU A 70 7.62 11.37 -5.46
CA GLU A 70 6.19 11.27 -5.12
C GLU A 70 5.28 11.98 -6.12
N ALA A 71 5.61 13.21 -6.51
CA ALA A 71 4.83 13.98 -7.48
C ALA A 71 4.74 13.30 -8.86
N ARG A 72 5.82 12.65 -9.32
CA ARG A 72 5.82 11.92 -10.60
C ARG A 72 5.01 10.64 -10.56
N PHE A 73 4.95 9.95 -9.40
CA PHE A 73 4.10 8.78 -9.24
C PHE A 73 2.62 9.12 -9.27
N MET A 74 2.24 10.19 -8.59
CA MET A 74 0.84 10.65 -8.55
C MET A 74 0.36 11.15 -9.93
N ALA A 75 1.26 11.53 -10.84
CA ALA A 75 0.91 11.95 -12.20
C ALA A 75 0.46 10.80 -13.13
N ASN A 76 0.60 9.53 -12.73
CA ASN A 76 0.06 8.42 -13.52
C ASN A 76 -1.46 8.29 -13.29
N PRO A 77 -2.30 8.41 -14.33
CA PRO A 77 -3.75 8.44 -14.18
C PRO A 77 -4.34 7.17 -13.54
N SER A 78 -3.77 6.00 -13.81
CA SER A 78 -4.21 4.74 -13.20
C SER A 78 -3.92 4.73 -11.69
N ILE A 79 -2.73 5.20 -11.29
CA ILE A 79 -2.35 5.31 -9.88
C ILE A 79 -3.31 6.27 -9.17
N SER A 80 -3.47 7.48 -9.72
CA SER A 80 -4.37 8.50 -9.18
C SER A 80 -5.78 7.94 -8.98
N SER A 81 -6.34 7.27 -10.00
CA SER A 81 -7.70 6.72 -9.93
C SER A 81 -7.90 5.67 -8.83
N SER A 82 -6.92 4.78 -8.62
CA SER A 82 -7.03 3.73 -7.60
C SER A 82 -6.93 4.30 -6.18
N ILE A 83 -6.10 5.33 -6.00
CA ILE A 83 -5.89 6.00 -4.72
C ILE A 83 -7.09 6.91 -4.40
N GLU A 84 -7.55 7.72 -5.35
CA GLU A 84 -8.77 8.51 -5.23
C GLU A 84 -9.97 7.65 -4.83
N ARG A 85 -10.13 6.48 -5.46
CA ARG A 85 -11.23 5.57 -5.13
C ARG A 85 -11.11 5.00 -3.71
N MET A 86 -9.90 4.70 -3.23
CA MET A 86 -9.69 4.34 -1.83
C MET A 86 -10.07 5.50 -0.89
N ILE A 87 -9.69 6.73 -1.24
CA ILE A 87 -10.01 7.95 -0.48
C ILE A 87 -11.52 8.16 -0.40
N VAL A 88 -12.24 8.02 -1.52
CA VAL A 88 -13.70 8.09 -1.56
C VAL A 88 -14.36 7.01 -0.68
N LEU A 89 -13.87 5.77 -0.76
CA LEU A 89 -14.41 4.68 0.07
C LEU A 89 -14.20 4.94 1.56
N TYR A 90 -13.04 5.46 1.93
CA TYR A 90 -12.70 5.82 3.30
C TYR A 90 -13.49 7.01 3.82
N HIS A 91 -13.60 8.08 3.03
CA HIS A 91 -14.38 9.25 3.39
C HIS A 91 -15.85 8.89 3.64
N ALA A 92 -16.40 7.92 2.92
CA ALA A 92 -17.74 7.41 3.22
C ALA A 92 -17.84 6.62 4.54
N LEU A 93 -16.74 6.04 5.03
CA LEU A 93 -16.67 5.41 6.36
C LEU A 93 -16.40 6.42 7.48
N ARG A 94 -15.82 7.57 7.13
CA ARG A 94 -15.48 8.68 8.03
C ARG A 94 -15.98 10.01 7.46
N PRO A 95 -17.31 10.18 7.32
CA PRO A 95 -17.90 11.40 6.74
C PRO A 95 -17.69 12.63 7.63
N ASP A 96 -17.19 12.43 8.85
CA ASP A 96 -16.79 13.46 9.81
C ASP A 96 -15.45 14.13 9.48
N LEU A 97 -14.59 13.48 8.68
CA LEU A 97 -13.29 14.04 8.29
C LEU A 97 -13.43 14.99 7.10
N SER A 98 -12.56 16.01 7.03
CA SER A 98 -12.38 16.78 5.79
C SER A 98 -11.67 15.93 4.73
N GLU A 99 -11.78 16.33 3.47
CA GLU A 99 -11.09 15.65 2.38
C GLU A 99 -9.56 15.66 2.60
N GLU A 100 -9.00 16.79 3.06
CA GLU A 100 -7.58 16.93 3.34
C GLU A 100 -7.13 16.00 4.47
N ALA A 101 -7.92 15.88 5.55
CA ALA A 101 -7.64 14.95 6.64
C ALA A 101 -7.69 13.50 6.14
N ALA A 102 -8.67 13.17 5.29
CA ALA A 102 -8.78 11.84 4.71
C ALA A 102 -7.58 11.49 3.81
N GLN A 103 -7.16 12.42 2.95
CA GLN A 103 -5.97 12.31 2.11
C GLN A 103 -4.71 12.14 2.95
N PHE A 104 -4.55 12.92 4.04
CA PHE A 104 -3.41 12.86 4.94
C PHE A 104 -3.30 11.50 5.65
N HIS A 105 -4.42 10.97 6.18
CA HIS A 105 -4.42 9.63 6.79
C HIS A 105 -3.98 8.56 5.79
N PHE A 106 -4.44 8.65 4.54
CA PHE A 106 -3.99 7.74 3.49
C PHE A 106 -2.51 7.89 3.16
N GLN A 107 -1.99 9.10 3.13
CA GLN A 107 -0.58 9.34 2.90
C GLN A 107 0.27 8.67 3.99
N ILE A 108 -0.14 8.79 5.26
CA ILE A 108 0.50 8.09 6.38
C ILE A 108 0.45 6.56 6.18
N VAL A 109 -0.73 6.00 5.94
CA VAL A 109 -0.92 4.55 5.76
C VAL A 109 -0.08 4.01 4.60
N ARG A 110 -0.07 4.72 3.47
CA ARG A 110 0.72 4.37 2.29
C ARG A 110 2.21 4.40 2.61
N ASN A 111 2.69 5.46 3.24
CA ASN A 111 4.10 5.61 3.58
C ASN A 111 4.55 4.54 4.58
N LEU A 112 3.77 4.29 5.63
CA LEU A 112 4.02 3.22 6.60
C LEU A 112 4.13 1.86 5.89
N THR A 113 3.16 1.54 5.04
CA THR A 113 3.14 0.29 4.28
C THR A 113 4.40 0.12 3.43
N VAL A 114 4.75 1.12 2.61
CA VAL A 114 5.91 1.03 1.73
C VAL A 114 7.23 0.97 2.52
N LEU A 115 7.36 1.74 3.60
CA LEU A 115 8.55 1.74 4.44
C LEU A 115 8.76 0.40 5.14
N THR A 116 7.71 -0.17 5.73
CA THR A 116 7.82 -1.47 6.39
C THR A 116 8.09 -2.59 5.38
N LEU A 117 7.40 -2.60 4.24
CA LEU A 117 7.65 -3.63 3.22
C LEU A 117 9.03 -3.48 2.57
N SER A 118 9.58 -2.26 2.48
CA SER A 118 10.97 -2.01 2.08
C SER A 118 11.99 -2.61 3.05
N GLN A 119 11.75 -2.49 4.36
CA GLN A 119 12.58 -3.15 5.38
C GLN A 119 12.49 -4.68 5.28
N VAL A 120 11.27 -5.22 5.11
CA VAL A 120 11.06 -6.66 4.90
C VAL A 120 11.79 -7.16 3.66
N GLU A 121 11.75 -6.42 2.54
CA GLU A 121 12.48 -6.75 1.32
C GLU A 121 13.99 -6.87 1.59
N GLY A 122 14.56 -5.94 2.37
CA GLY A 122 15.97 -6.00 2.78
C GLY A 122 16.29 -7.16 3.72
N ASP A 123 15.44 -7.42 4.72
CA ASP A 123 15.63 -8.53 5.65
C ASP A 123 15.57 -9.89 4.94
N MET A 124 14.67 -10.05 3.96
CA MET A 124 14.57 -11.27 3.14
C MET A 124 15.79 -11.51 2.24
N GLU A 125 16.47 -10.44 1.82
CA GLU A 125 17.72 -10.54 1.05
C GLU A 125 18.88 -11.05 1.92
N ILE A 126 18.90 -10.68 3.21
CA ILE A 126 19.94 -11.06 4.17
C ILE A 126 19.66 -12.46 4.76
N ASP A 127 18.40 -12.77 5.04
CA ASP A 127 17.96 -13.99 5.71
C ASP A 127 17.05 -14.82 4.80
N PRO A 128 17.57 -15.88 4.15
CA PRO A 128 16.75 -16.75 3.29
C PRO A 128 15.70 -17.55 4.07
N THR A 129 15.75 -17.57 5.40
CA THR A 129 14.76 -18.23 6.27
C THR A 129 13.65 -17.29 6.74
N PHE A 130 13.69 -16.01 6.38
CA PHE A 130 12.76 -14.98 6.86
C PHE A 130 11.27 -15.34 6.68
N ILE A 131 10.92 -15.94 5.55
CA ILE A 131 9.55 -16.42 5.30
C ILE A 131 9.22 -17.61 6.21
N ALA A 132 10.13 -18.59 6.28
CA ALA A 132 9.92 -19.83 7.03
C ALA A 132 9.81 -19.60 8.54
N THR A 133 10.42 -18.53 9.06
CA THR A 133 10.32 -18.13 10.47
C THR A 133 9.05 -17.35 10.81
N GLY A 134 8.17 -17.08 9.82
CA GLY A 134 6.92 -16.35 10.03
C GLY A 134 7.08 -14.84 10.22
N ARG A 135 8.29 -14.29 10.04
CA ARG A 135 8.58 -12.85 10.20
C ARG A 135 7.81 -11.99 9.20
N LEU A 136 7.60 -12.49 7.98
CA LEU A 136 6.74 -11.84 6.99
C LEU A 136 5.30 -11.70 7.51
N GLY A 137 4.73 -12.77 8.05
CA GLY A 137 3.37 -12.73 8.62
C GLY A 137 3.25 -11.73 9.76
N THR A 138 4.28 -11.65 10.61
CA THR A 138 4.34 -10.67 11.71
C THR A 138 4.38 -9.24 11.19
N ALA A 139 5.20 -8.95 10.18
CA ALA A 139 5.28 -7.63 9.58
C ALA A 139 3.96 -7.22 8.91
N VAL A 140 3.31 -8.14 8.18
CA VAL A 140 2.01 -7.91 7.54
C VAL A 140 0.90 -7.67 8.56
N ASP A 141 0.87 -8.45 9.65
CA ASP A 141 -0.08 -8.24 10.75
C ASP A 141 0.10 -6.87 11.41
N TYR A 142 1.35 -6.49 11.69
CA TYR A 142 1.70 -5.18 12.24
C TYR A 142 1.19 -4.03 11.36
N ILE A 143 1.56 -3.99 10.07
CA ILE A 143 1.13 -2.90 9.19
C ILE A 143 -0.37 -2.89 8.96
N THR A 144 -1.03 -4.06 8.95
CA THR A 144 -2.48 -4.15 8.81
C THR A 144 -3.17 -3.52 10.02
N LYS A 145 -2.76 -3.89 11.24
CA LYS A 145 -3.29 -3.33 12.49
C LYS A 145 -3.04 -1.82 12.59
N ALA A 146 -1.81 -1.39 12.32
CA ALA A 146 -1.45 0.03 12.36
C ALA A 146 -2.23 0.84 11.31
N SER A 147 -2.39 0.33 10.10
CA SER A 147 -3.17 0.99 9.05
C SER A 147 -4.63 1.13 9.44
N ILE A 148 -5.24 0.08 9.99
CA ILE A 148 -6.62 0.13 10.47
C ILE A 148 -6.77 1.15 11.60
N ALA A 149 -5.85 1.18 12.56
CA ALA A 149 -5.88 2.14 13.67
C ALA A 149 -5.79 3.60 13.19
N ILE A 150 -4.91 3.89 12.22
CA ILE A 150 -4.77 5.22 11.61
C ILE A 150 -6.06 5.63 10.89
N LEU A 151 -6.65 4.72 10.11
CA LEU A 151 -7.91 4.98 9.39
C LEU A 151 -9.11 5.12 10.34
N GLN A 152 -9.17 4.33 11.41
CA GLN A 152 -10.21 4.47 12.42
C GLN A 152 -10.10 5.79 13.18
N GLY A 153 -8.92 6.41 13.22
CA GLY A 153 -8.59 7.48 14.15
C GLY A 153 -8.42 6.91 15.55
N SER A 154 -7.44 7.42 16.29
CA SER A 154 -7.38 7.17 17.72
C SER A 154 -8.65 7.76 18.36
N PRO A 155 -9.41 7.00 19.18
CA PRO A 155 -10.35 7.60 20.10
C PRO A 155 -9.49 8.25 21.18
N ASP A 156 -9.06 9.49 20.95
CA ASP A 156 -8.52 10.32 22.02
C ASP A 156 -9.65 10.73 22.98
#